data_AF-A0AB36CXI8-F1
#
_entry.id   AF-A0AB36CXI8-F1
#
_cell.length_a   1.000
_cell.length_b   1.000
_cell.length_c   1.000
_cell.angle_alpha   90.00
_cell.angle_beta   90.00
_cell.angle_gamma   90.00
#
_symmetry.space_group_name_H-M   'P 1'
#
loop_
_entity.id
_entity.type
_entity.pdbx_description
1 polymer ?
#
loop_
_entity_poly.entity_id
_entity_poly.type
_entity_poly.pdbx_seq_one_letter_code
_entity_poly.pdbx_strand_id
1 'polypeptide(L)'
;MQSSSIDIASVPAAKPGLRLLLLPLVILAGMGLSVEAGLLGPLGVQVGHLWATLSIFGVGSAILFLLLLFSGKQQGPALNTLPRWQLIGGFLGPIYVVVLTLATPHIGIAMTMIAILSGQVGKSVLIDHFGWFGATRKKVNGERWLALLLIVAALVLIARG
;
A
#
# COMPACT_ATOMS: atom_id res chain seq x y z
N MET A 1 30.90 -6.44 15.03
CA MET A 1 29.66 -5.76 14.62
C MET A 1 28.60 -6.82 14.39
N GLN A 2 27.77 -7.09 15.40
CA GLN A 2 26.72 -8.13 15.35
C GLN A 2 25.62 -7.69 14.40
N SER A 3 25.42 -8.46 13.33
CA SER A 3 24.24 -8.38 12.48
C SER A 3 23.05 -8.94 13.27
N SER A 4 22.21 -8.06 13.81
CA SER A 4 20.93 -8.44 14.41
C SER A 4 20.02 -8.98 13.30
N SER A 5 20.08 -10.29 13.08
CA SER A 5 19.11 -11.05 12.29
C SER A 5 17.75 -10.86 12.95
N ILE A 6 16.93 -10.01 12.36
CA ILE A 6 15.53 -9.86 12.76
C ILE A 6 14.87 -11.21 12.44
N ASP A 7 14.69 -12.03 13.47
CA ASP A 7 13.78 -13.18 13.43
C ASP A 7 12.36 -12.62 13.30
N ILE A 8 11.98 -12.27 12.08
CA ILE A 8 10.58 -12.03 11.75
C ILE A 8 9.92 -13.38 11.85
N ALA A 9 9.39 -13.66 13.05
CA ALA A 9 8.63 -14.85 13.38
C ALA A 9 7.80 -15.23 12.15
N SER A 10 8.03 -16.45 11.66
CA SER A 10 7.36 -16.99 10.48
C SER A 10 5.87 -16.74 10.60
N VAL A 11 5.35 -15.76 9.84
CA VAL A 11 3.94 -15.38 9.92
C VAL A 11 3.13 -16.65 9.66
N PRO A 12 2.38 -17.16 10.66
CA PRO A 12 1.74 -18.46 10.53
C PRO A 12 0.80 -18.43 9.34
N ALA A 13 0.88 -19.46 8.49
CA ALA A 13 0.05 -19.54 7.30
C ALA A 13 -1.44 -19.46 7.71
N ALA A 14 -2.13 -18.41 7.26
CA ALA A 14 -3.52 -18.19 7.62
C ALA A 14 -4.37 -19.41 7.25
N LYS A 15 -5.25 -19.85 8.17
CA LYS A 15 -6.20 -20.94 7.95
C LYS A 15 -7.02 -20.68 6.68
N PRO A 16 -7.37 -21.69 5.87
CA PRO A 16 -8.07 -21.49 4.59
C PRO A 16 -9.38 -20.70 4.73
N GLY A 17 -10.16 -20.93 5.79
CA GLY A 17 -11.37 -20.13 6.09
C GLY A 17 -11.11 -18.65 6.36
N LEU A 18 -9.99 -18.31 7.01
CA LEU A 18 -9.60 -16.92 7.26
C LEU A 18 -9.20 -16.22 5.94
N ARG A 19 -8.55 -16.93 5.02
CA ARG A 19 -8.19 -16.38 3.71
C ARG A 19 -9.43 -15.99 2.89
N LEU A 20 -10.45 -16.86 2.90
CA LEU A 20 -11.71 -16.60 2.21
C LEU A 20 -12.45 -15.37 2.76
N LEU A 21 -12.30 -15.08 4.06
CA LEU A 21 -12.87 -13.89 4.69
C LEU A 21 -12.04 -12.62 4.39
N LEU A 22 -10.71 -12.72 4.38
CA LEU A 22 -9.82 -11.57 4.19
C LEU A 22 -9.80 -11.06 2.74
N LEU A 23 -9.91 -11.96 1.75
CA LEU A 23 -9.89 -11.60 0.33
C LEU A 23 -10.94 -10.53 -0.04
N PRO A 24 -12.23 -10.71 0.24
CA PRO A 24 -13.23 -9.68 -0.09
C PRO A 24 -12.98 -8.37 0.68
N LEU A 25 -12.49 -8.43 1.92
CA LEU A 25 -12.17 -7.22 2.68
C LEU A 25 -11.02 -6.42 2.05
N VAL A 26 -9.98 -7.12 1.58
CA VAL A 26 -8.86 -6.49 0.85
C VAL A 26 -9.33 -5.92 -0.49
N ILE A 27 -10.24 -6.60 -1.19
CA ILE A 27 -10.84 -6.09 -2.43
C ILE A 27 -11.62 -4.80 -2.14
N LEU A 28 -12.46 -4.79 -1.11
CA LEU A 28 -13.21 -3.60 -0.69
C LEU A 28 -12.28 -2.44 -0.30
N ALA A 29 -11.19 -2.74 0.41
CA ALA A 29 -10.17 -1.74 0.72
C ALA A 29 -9.53 -1.17 -0.57
N GLY A 30 -9.24 -2.02 -1.57
CA GLY A 30 -8.75 -1.58 -2.88
C GLY A 30 -9.75 -0.73 -3.66
N MET A 31 -11.04 -1.04 -3.59
CA MET A 31 -12.10 -0.19 -4.15
C MET A 31 -12.12 1.19 -3.48
N GLY A 32 -11.85 1.24 -2.18
CA GLY A 32 -11.67 2.48 -1.42
C GLY A 32 -10.58 3.38 -2.01
N LEU A 33 -9.46 2.83 -2.49
CA LEU A 33 -8.39 3.61 -3.13
C LEU A 33 -8.84 4.27 -4.44
N SER A 34 -9.76 3.65 -5.18
CA SER A 34 -10.34 4.25 -6.39
C SER A 34 -11.26 5.43 -6.06
N VAL A 35 -12.04 5.29 -4.99
CA VAL A 35 -12.87 6.38 -4.46
C VAL A 35 -11.99 7.52 -3.96
N GLU A 36 -10.93 7.20 -3.22
CA GLU A 36 -9.93 8.17 -2.76
C GLU A 36 -9.39 8.97 -3.95
N ALA A 37 -8.91 8.32 -5.00
CA ALA A 37 -8.40 9.01 -6.18
C ALA A 37 -9.43 9.98 -6.81
N GLY A 38 -10.68 9.54 -6.93
CA GLY A 38 -11.76 10.34 -7.49
C GLY A 38 -12.15 11.55 -6.65
N LEU A 39 -12.02 11.48 -5.33
CA LEU A 39 -12.29 12.60 -4.43
C LEU A 39 -11.07 13.53 -4.30
N LEU A 40 -9.89 12.93 -4.16
CA LEU A 40 -8.69 13.65 -3.75
C LEU A 40 -8.00 14.40 -4.89
N GLY A 41 -8.09 13.89 -6.13
CA GLY A 41 -7.61 14.60 -7.31
C GLY A 41 -8.30 15.98 -7.47
N PRO A 42 -9.63 16.02 -7.62
CA PRO A 42 -10.37 17.29 -7.72
C PRO A 42 -10.21 18.19 -6.49
N LEU A 43 -10.19 17.61 -5.28
CA LEU A 43 -9.95 18.38 -4.06
C LEU A 43 -8.56 19.04 -4.07
N GLY A 44 -7.53 18.33 -4.53
CA GLY A 44 -6.17 18.86 -4.67
C GLY A 44 -6.08 20.07 -5.60
N VAL A 45 -6.90 20.10 -6.66
CA VAL A 45 -6.99 21.26 -7.57
C VAL A 45 -7.65 22.47 -6.88
N GLN A 46 -8.63 22.24 -6.00
CA GLN A 46 -9.38 23.32 -5.34
C GLN A 46 -8.65 23.95 -4.15
N VAL A 47 -8.05 23.13 -3.29
CA VAL A 47 -7.45 23.60 -2.02
C VAL A 47 -5.92 23.47 -1.97
N GLY A 48 -5.32 22.90 -3.01
CA GLY A 48 -3.90 22.57 -3.08
C GLY A 48 -3.61 21.12 -2.67
N HIS A 49 -2.80 20.43 -3.47
CA HIS A 49 -2.46 19.01 -3.32
C HIS A 49 -1.93 18.64 -1.93
N LEU A 50 -1.06 19.48 -1.34
CA LEU A 50 -0.51 19.24 0.00
C LEU A 50 -1.55 19.43 1.10
N TRP A 51 -2.44 20.42 0.97
CA TRP A 51 -3.53 20.65 1.92
C TRP A 51 -4.58 19.53 1.86
N ALA A 52 -4.95 19.08 0.66
CA ALA A 52 -5.83 17.94 0.46
C ALA A 52 -5.25 16.67 1.09
N THR A 53 -3.96 16.40 0.85
CA THR A 53 -3.24 15.26 1.43
C THR A 53 -3.17 15.36 2.96
N LEU A 54 -2.79 16.51 3.50
CA LEU A 54 -2.72 16.73 4.95
C LEU A 54 -4.10 16.51 5.61
N SER A 55 -5.17 16.95 4.95
CA SER A 55 -6.54 16.83 5.46
C SER A 55 -6.99 15.37 5.56
N ILE A 56 -6.78 14.55 4.53
CA ILE A 56 -7.16 13.13 4.57
C ILE A 56 -6.32 12.35 5.59
N PHE A 57 -5.02 12.63 5.69
CA PHE A 57 -4.18 12.02 6.72
C PHE A 57 -4.57 12.49 8.12
N GLY A 58 -4.98 13.75 8.28
CA GLY A 58 -5.48 14.29 9.54
C GLY A 58 -6.76 13.59 9.99
N VAL A 59 -7.76 13.46 9.10
CA VAL A 59 -9.01 12.74 9.39
C VAL A 59 -8.75 11.27 9.67
N GLY A 60 -7.93 10.60 8.85
CA GLY A 60 -7.55 9.21 9.08
C GLY A 60 -6.83 8.99 10.41
N SER A 61 -5.91 9.90 10.77
CA SER A 61 -5.21 9.87 12.06
C SER A 61 -6.17 10.08 13.23
N ALA A 62 -7.13 10.99 13.12
CA ALA A 62 -8.13 11.23 14.16
C ALA A 62 -9.04 10.00 14.37
N ILE A 63 -9.49 9.37 13.29
CA ILE A 63 -10.29 8.13 13.36
C ILE A 63 -9.47 7.00 14.00
N LEU A 64 -8.22 6.80 13.57
CA LEU A 64 -7.34 5.79 14.14
C LEU A 64 -7.05 6.05 15.61
N PHE A 65 -6.82 7.31 15.99
CA PHE A 65 -6.62 7.72 17.38
C PHE A 65 -7.86 7.41 18.22
N LEU A 66 -9.05 7.71 17.71
CA LEU A 66 -10.31 7.39 18.40
C LEU A 66 -10.47 5.88 18.58
N LEU A 67 -10.22 5.09 17.54
CA LEU A 67 -10.26 3.62 17.63
C LEU A 67 -9.25 3.09 18.66
N LEU A 68 -8.05 3.67 18.74
CA LEU A 68 -7.05 3.29 19.73
C LEU A 68 -7.54 3.51 21.17
N LEU A 69 -8.28 4.59 21.45
CA LEU A 69 -8.85 4.84 22.77
C LEU A 69 -9.83 3.74 23.21
N PHE A 70 -10.55 3.14 22.27
CA PHE A 70 -11.52 2.07 22.53
C PHE A 70 -10.94 0.65 22.41
N SER A 71 -9.72 0.49 21.90
CA SER A 71 -9.12 -0.83 21.58
C SER A 71 -8.40 -1.49 22.77
N GLY A 72 -8.45 -0.92 23.97
CA GLY A 72 -7.80 -1.45 25.18
C GLY A 72 -6.28 -1.25 25.21
N LYS A 73 -5.57 -1.97 26.09
CA LYS A 73 -4.10 -1.88 26.24
C LYS A 73 -3.38 -2.42 25.00
N GLN A 74 -2.96 -1.50 24.13
CA GLN A 74 -2.02 -1.77 23.05
C GLN A 74 -0.59 -1.52 23.57
N GLN A 75 0.35 -2.40 23.24
CA GLN A 75 1.77 -2.10 23.45
C GLN A 75 2.15 -1.03 22.42
N GLY A 76 2.28 0.22 22.87
CA GLY A 76 2.68 1.31 22.01
C GLY A 76 4.03 1.03 21.33
N PRO A 77 4.32 1.66 20.18
CA PRO A 77 5.55 1.39 19.47
C PRO A 77 6.74 1.77 20.36
N ALA A 78 7.58 0.79 20.69
CA ALA A 78 8.88 1.04 21.30
C ALA A 78 9.81 1.59 20.20
N LEU A 79 9.59 2.86 19.83
CA LEU A 79 10.27 3.52 18.70
C LEU A 79 11.79 3.54 18.87
N ASN A 80 12.28 3.42 20.11
CA ASN A 80 13.70 3.36 20.43
C ASN A 80 14.31 1.97 20.28
N THR A 81 13.52 0.90 20.22
CA THR A 81 14.01 -0.49 20.11
C THR A 81 13.82 -1.07 18.71
N LEU A 82 13.08 -0.39 17.83
CA LEU A 82 12.82 -0.84 16.46
C LEU A 82 13.89 -0.34 15.48
N PRO A 83 14.22 -1.11 14.44
CA PRO A 83 15.08 -0.66 13.36
C PRO A 83 14.51 0.57 12.65
N ARG A 84 15.28 1.67 12.59
CA ARG A 84 14.83 2.96 12.03
C ARG A 84 14.29 2.88 10.60
N TRP A 85 14.73 1.89 9.80
CA TRP A 85 14.22 1.70 8.44
C TRP A 85 12.73 1.35 8.39
N GLN A 86 12.15 0.77 9.45
CA GLN A 86 10.72 0.48 9.51
C GLN A 86 9.87 1.75 9.53
N LEU A 87 10.42 2.87 10.01
CA LEU A 87 9.76 4.18 10.03
C LEU A 87 9.59 4.77 8.62
N ILE A 88 10.35 4.28 7.63
CA ILE A 88 10.21 4.71 6.22
C ILE A 88 8.80 4.41 5.71
N GLY A 89 8.15 3.35 6.20
CA GLY A 89 6.77 3.02 5.84
C GLY A 89 5.79 4.17 6.12
N GLY A 90 6.00 4.94 7.18
CA GLY A 90 5.18 6.10 7.52
C GLY A 90 5.28 7.26 6.53
N PHE A 91 6.40 7.38 5.81
CA PHE A 91 6.61 8.41 4.79
C PHE A 91 6.09 8.01 3.42
N LEU A 92 6.05 6.72 3.10
CA LEU A 92 5.61 6.23 1.79
C LEU A 92 4.13 6.51 1.51
N GLY A 93 3.28 6.47 2.55
CA GLY A 93 1.84 6.77 2.44
C GLY A 93 1.58 8.19 1.94
N PRO A 94 2.06 9.24 2.63
CA PRO A 94 1.88 10.63 2.18
C PRO A 94 2.44 10.88 0.78
N ILE A 95 3.61 10.33 0.45
CA ILE A 95 4.19 10.46 -0.91
C ILE A 95 3.26 9.85 -1.95
N TYR A 96 2.74 8.65 -1.68
CA TYR A 96 1.76 7.99 -2.55
C TYR A 96 0.53 8.87 -2.78
N VAL A 97 -0.04 9.44 -1.72
CA VAL A 97 -1.24 10.29 -1.82
C VAL A 97 -0.95 11.61 -2.54
N VAL A 98 0.21 12.23 -2.34
CA VAL A 98 0.60 13.42 -3.11
C VAL A 98 0.66 13.09 -4.60
N VAL A 99 1.34 12.01 -4.98
CA VAL A 99 1.41 11.57 -6.39
C VAL A 99 0.02 11.24 -6.92
N LEU A 100 -0.84 10.61 -6.12
CA LEU A 100 -2.23 10.31 -6.45
C LEU A 100 -3.01 11.60 -6.77
N THR A 101 -2.96 12.60 -5.89
CA THR A 101 -3.67 13.88 -6.09
C THR A 101 -3.17 14.65 -7.30
N LEU A 102 -1.86 14.59 -7.60
CA LEU A 102 -1.27 15.24 -8.75
C LEU A 102 -1.60 14.51 -10.06
N ALA A 103 -1.49 13.19 -10.10
CA ALA A 103 -1.63 12.41 -11.33
C ALA A 103 -3.10 12.23 -11.75
N THR A 104 -4.00 11.97 -10.79
CA THR A 104 -5.39 11.58 -11.09
C THR A 104 -6.14 12.59 -11.96
N PRO A 105 -6.06 13.91 -11.73
CA PRO A 105 -6.73 14.90 -12.58
C PRO A 105 -6.22 14.94 -14.03
N HIS A 106 -4.98 14.50 -14.28
CA HIS A 106 -4.35 14.59 -15.61
C HIS A 106 -4.53 13.34 -16.45
N ILE A 107 -4.43 12.15 -15.85
CA ILE A 107 -4.51 10.88 -16.59
C ILE A 107 -5.78 10.07 -16.29
N GLY A 108 -6.62 10.54 -15.36
CA GLY A 108 -7.84 9.88 -14.95
C GLY A 108 -7.64 8.77 -13.91
N ILE A 109 -8.75 8.39 -13.26
CA ILE A 109 -8.76 7.43 -12.13
C ILE A 109 -8.31 6.03 -12.57
N ALA A 110 -8.86 5.53 -13.69
CA ALA A 110 -8.57 4.17 -14.16
C ALA A 110 -7.09 3.95 -14.46
N MET A 111 -6.48 4.87 -15.22
CA MET A 111 -5.05 4.85 -15.52
C MET A 111 -4.19 4.95 -14.25
N THR A 112 -4.56 5.83 -13.33
CA THR A 112 -3.84 6.02 -12.07
C THR A 112 -3.85 4.74 -11.23
N MET A 113 -5.01 4.09 -11.07
CA MET A 113 -5.14 2.85 -10.30
C MET A 113 -4.35 1.70 -10.90
N ILE A 114 -4.37 1.54 -12.22
CA ILE A 114 -3.64 0.43 -12.87
C ILE A 114 -2.13 0.68 -12.81
N ALA A 115 -1.67 1.93 -12.95
CA ALA A 115 -0.26 2.27 -12.76
C ALA A 115 0.22 1.96 -11.34
N ILE A 116 -0.58 2.31 -10.33
CA ILE A 116 -0.33 1.99 -8.92
C ILE A 116 -0.28 0.48 -8.72
N LEU A 117 -1.28 -0.26 -9.21
CA LEU A 117 -1.35 -1.71 -9.09
C LEU A 117 -0.13 -2.37 -9.75
N SER A 118 0.29 -1.89 -10.92
CA SER A 118 1.49 -2.34 -11.61
C SER A 118 2.74 -2.21 -10.74
N GLY A 119 2.93 -1.04 -10.13
CA GLY A 119 4.04 -0.79 -9.21
C GLY A 119 4.00 -1.65 -7.96
N GLN A 120 2.81 -1.83 -7.36
CA GLN A 120 2.59 -2.65 -6.17
C GLN A 120 2.91 -4.13 -6.43
N VAL A 121 2.38 -4.70 -7.50
CA VAL A 121 2.64 -6.11 -7.85
C VAL A 121 4.11 -6.30 -8.26
N GLY A 122 4.67 -5.39 -9.06
CA GLY A 122 6.07 -5.43 -9.47
C GLY A 122 7.00 -5.44 -8.25
N LYS A 123 6.84 -4.48 -7.35
CA LYS A 123 7.64 -4.39 -6.12
C LYS A 123 7.42 -5.62 -5.22
N SER A 124 6.21 -6.13 -5.11
CA SER A 124 5.90 -7.34 -4.33
C SER A 124 6.68 -8.56 -4.85
N VAL A 125 6.77 -8.75 -6.16
CA VAL A 125 7.56 -9.83 -6.77
C VAL A 125 9.05 -9.68 -6.45
N LEU A 126 9.59 -8.46 -6.53
CA LEU A 126 11.00 -8.21 -6.17
C LEU A 126 11.26 -8.52 -4.69
N ILE A 127 10.37 -8.08 -3.78
CA ILE A 127 10.48 -8.36 -2.35
C ILE A 127 10.48 -9.88 -2.10
N ASP A 128 9.54 -10.61 -2.70
CA ASP A 128 9.44 -12.07 -2.59
C ASP A 128 10.68 -12.78 -3.16
N HIS A 129 11.23 -12.28 -4.28
CA HIS A 129 12.38 -12.87 -4.97
C HIS A 129 13.69 -12.70 -4.20
N PHE A 130 13.91 -11.50 -3.64
CA PHE A 130 15.14 -11.17 -2.93
C PHE A 130 15.05 -11.44 -1.42
N GLY A 131 13.86 -11.76 -0.90
CA GLY A 131 13.64 -11.94 0.54
C GLY A 131 13.83 -10.64 1.32
N TRP A 132 13.52 -9.50 0.71
CA TRP A 132 13.66 -8.19 1.38
C TRP A 132 12.76 -8.14 2.61
N PHE A 133 13.17 -7.34 3.61
CA PHE A 133 12.44 -7.16 4.87
C PHE A 133 12.20 -8.46 5.65
N GLY A 134 13.13 -9.42 5.58
CA GLY A 134 13.02 -10.70 6.29
C GLY A 134 11.94 -11.63 5.77
N ALA A 135 11.39 -11.36 4.58
CA ALA A 135 10.47 -12.27 3.92
C ALA A 135 11.17 -13.58 3.55
N THR A 136 10.51 -14.72 3.77
CA THR A 136 11.01 -16.01 3.29
C THR A 136 11.15 -15.95 1.78
N ARG A 137 12.37 -16.12 1.27
CA ARG A 137 12.65 -16.07 -0.17
C ARG A 137 11.78 -17.09 -0.90
N LYS A 138 10.88 -16.61 -1.76
CA LYS A 138 10.04 -17.47 -2.58
C LYS A 138 10.67 -17.57 -3.97
N LYS A 139 10.72 -18.78 -4.51
CA LYS A 139 11.01 -18.94 -5.95
C LYS A 139 9.88 -18.25 -6.71
N VAL A 140 10.24 -17.23 -7.48
CA VAL A 140 9.29 -16.56 -8.37
C VAL A 140 9.07 -17.49 -9.56
N ASN A 141 7.91 -18.13 -9.60
CA ASN A 141 7.49 -18.98 -10.73
C ASN A 141 7.17 -18.11 -11.97
N GLY A 142 7.25 -18.70 -13.16
CA GLY A 142 6.95 -18.01 -14.44
C GLY A 142 5.56 -17.36 -14.49
N GLU A 143 4.59 -17.91 -13.76
CA GLU A 143 3.23 -17.37 -13.62
C GLU A 143 3.20 -15.93 -13.06
N ARG A 144 4.11 -15.57 -12.15
CA ARG A 144 4.19 -14.21 -11.60
C ARG A 144 4.72 -13.21 -12.61
N TRP A 145 5.66 -13.63 -13.45
CA TRP A 145 6.14 -12.82 -14.57
C TRP A 145 5.04 -12.63 -15.62
N LEU A 146 4.27 -13.68 -15.91
CA LEU A 146 3.11 -13.58 -16.78
C LEU A 146 2.05 -12.62 -16.22
N ALA A 147 1.74 -12.70 -14.92
CA ALA A 147 0.80 -11.78 -14.28
C ALA A 147 1.25 -10.30 -14.38
N LEU A 148 2.54 -10.03 -14.17
CA LEU A 148 3.10 -8.69 -14.37
C LEU A 148 2.96 -8.22 -15.82
N LEU A 149 3.25 -9.09 -16.78
CA LEU A 149 3.12 -8.78 -18.21
C LEU A 149 1.66 -8.45 -18.56
N LEU A 150 0.70 -9.21 -18.02
CA LEU A 150 -0.74 -8.96 -18.22
C LEU A 150 -1.18 -7.61 -17.62
N ILE A 151 -0.67 -7.24 -16.44
CA ILE A 151 -0.95 -5.94 -15.82
C ILE A 151 -0.41 -4.79 -16.69
N VAL A 152 0.83 -4.93 -17.19
CA VAL A 152 1.43 -3.93 -18.10
C VAL A 152 0.66 -3.86 -19.42
N ALA A 153 0.22 -5.00 -19.96
CA ALA A 153 -0.61 -5.03 -21.16
C ALA A 153 -1.95 -4.31 -20.93
N ALA A 154 -2.61 -4.54 -19.80
CA ALA A 154 -3.83 -3.84 -19.43
C ALA A 154 -3.60 -2.31 -19.33
N LEU A 155 -2.49 -1.89 -18.72
CA LEU A 155 -2.10 -0.48 -18.65
C LEU A 155 -1.92 0.14 -20.04
N VAL A 156 -1.22 -0.54 -20.95
CA VAL A 156 -1.00 -0.05 -22.33
C VAL A 156 -2.31 0.03 -23.12
N LEU A 157 -3.21 -0.95 -22.96
CA LEU A 157 -4.50 -0.94 -23.65
C LEU A 157 -5.37 0.22 -23.20
N ILE A 158 -5.43 0.49 -21.90
CA ILE A 158 -6.22 1.59 -21.34
C ILE A 158 -5.57 2.94 -21.64
N ALA A 159 -4.24 3.02 -21.72
CA ALA A 159 -3.55 4.24 -22.13
C ALA A 159 -3.83 4.64 -23.59
N ARG A 160 -4.28 3.69 -24.42
CA ARG A 160 -4.54 3.90 -25.85
C ARG A 160 -6.01 4.17 -26.18
N GLY A 161 -6.93 3.83 -25.27
CA GLY A 161 -8.37 4.05 -25.43
C GLY A 161 -8.82 5.32 -24.73
#